data_AF-A0A0F8WNP0-F1
#
_entry.id   AF-A0A0F8WNP0-F1
#
_cell.length_a   1.000
_cell.length_b   1.000
_cell.length_c   1.000
_cell.angle_alpha   90.00
_cell.angle_beta   90.00
_cell.angle_gamma   90.00
#
_symmetry.space_group_name_H-M   'P 1'
#
loop_
_entity.id
_entity.type
_entity.pdbx_description
1 polymer ?
#
loop_
_entity_poly.entity_id
_entity_poly.type
_entity_poly.pdbx_seq_one_letter_code
_entity_poly.pdbx_strand_id
1 'polypeptide(L)'
;MHQYARYFERYRQLAQTRPLVELAPHDILSQFRAELDAAAGHVAPGAKAEARWNEICVSRWTYESEIKRPYFHVTELDEGQLANWRKYLDFEEAEDSYSRTQFLYERCLVTCAHYDEFWQRYARWMSAQAGKEEEVRNIYQRASCLYVPIANPATRLQYAYFEEMSGRVSVAKEIHEAILINIPNHVETIVSLANMCRRHGGLDAAIDVYKTQLDSPQSDLSTKAALVAEWARLLWKIKGSPEEARQVFQKNQQYYLDSQPFWQNYLRFELDQPTSATAENTQYERIKQVIEDIRSKSALPSEIVRGLVQTYMVYLLERGTQDAAKEYMTLDREVHGPASVAHAKTGETVLPTPPQAANQPPSTENSIPPAPQTNDYNYYQQAPVNGGVEGAPTQE
;
A
#
# COMPACT_ATOMS: atom_id res chain seq x y z
N MET A 1 17.52 -14.20 -36.86
CA MET A 1 18.82 -13.51 -36.63
C MET A 1 18.61 -12.01 -36.72
N HIS A 2 18.55 -11.37 -35.54
CA HIS A 2 18.13 -9.96 -35.36
C HIS A 2 19.19 -8.95 -35.81
N GLN A 3 18.79 -7.68 -35.98
CA GLN A 3 19.62 -6.62 -36.56
C GLN A 3 20.98 -6.44 -35.88
N TYR A 4 21.10 -6.62 -34.56
CA TYR A 4 22.39 -6.55 -33.85
C TYR A 4 23.36 -7.65 -34.25
N ALA A 5 22.90 -8.90 -34.40
CA ALA A 5 23.74 -9.97 -34.94
C ALA A 5 24.18 -9.63 -36.37
N ARG A 6 23.29 -9.05 -37.19
CA ARG A 6 23.66 -8.57 -38.54
C ARG A 6 24.64 -7.40 -38.50
N TYR A 7 24.52 -6.45 -37.58
CA TYR A 7 25.45 -5.33 -37.44
C TYR A 7 26.80 -5.78 -36.90
N PHE A 8 26.82 -6.67 -35.92
CA PHE A 8 28.04 -7.26 -35.39
C PHE A 8 28.73 -8.13 -36.44
N GLU A 9 27.97 -8.88 -37.24
CA GLU A 9 28.52 -9.69 -38.32
C GLU A 9 29.03 -8.82 -39.48
N ARG A 10 28.33 -7.72 -39.81
CA ARG A 10 28.84 -6.68 -40.71
C ARG A 10 30.10 -6.01 -40.16
N TYR A 11 30.14 -5.68 -38.87
CA TYR A 11 31.33 -5.14 -38.22
C TYR A 11 32.48 -6.13 -38.27
N ARG A 12 32.23 -7.42 -38.01
CA ARG A 12 33.24 -8.48 -38.09
C ARG A 12 33.79 -8.63 -39.50
N GLN A 13 32.93 -8.60 -40.52
CA GLN A 13 33.33 -8.59 -41.93
C GLN A 13 34.14 -7.33 -42.28
N LEU A 14 33.72 -6.15 -41.82
CA LEU A 14 34.43 -4.89 -42.03
C LEU A 14 35.79 -4.86 -41.32
N ALA A 15 35.85 -5.35 -40.08
CA ALA A 15 37.07 -5.38 -39.29
C ALA A 15 38.13 -6.27 -39.93
N GLN A 16 37.72 -7.37 -40.59
CA GLN A 16 38.61 -8.25 -41.33
C GLN A 16 39.20 -7.62 -42.61
N THR A 17 38.52 -6.63 -43.20
CA THR A 17 38.99 -5.97 -44.44
C THR A 17 39.83 -4.72 -44.20
N ARG A 18 39.91 -4.26 -42.95
CA ARG A 18 40.66 -3.06 -42.56
C ARG A 18 42.10 -3.42 -42.17
N PRO A 19 43.13 -2.78 -42.76
CA PRO A 19 44.52 -3.04 -42.38
C PRO A 19 44.79 -2.52 -40.97
N LEU A 20 45.45 -3.35 -40.14
CA LEU A 20 45.74 -3.04 -38.74
C LEU A 20 46.57 -1.75 -38.53
N VAL A 21 47.30 -1.32 -39.57
CA VAL A 21 48.10 -0.09 -39.58
C VAL A 21 47.21 1.17 -39.44
N GLU A 22 45.92 1.08 -39.78
CA GLU A 22 44.95 2.17 -39.54
C GLU A 22 44.59 2.33 -38.06
N LEU A 23 44.76 1.28 -37.25
CA LEU A 23 44.35 1.27 -35.84
C LEU A 23 45.48 1.67 -34.88
N ALA A 24 46.73 1.38 -35.23
CA ALA A 24 47.90 1.75 -34.44
C ALA A 24 49.19 1.84 -35.27
N PRO A 25 50.17 2.66 -34.86
CA PRO A 25 51.52 2.68 -35.42
C PRO A 25 52.20 1.30 -35.40
N HIS A 26 53.14 1.10 -36.34
CA HIS A 26 53.84 -0.17 -36.53
C HIS A 26 54.52 -0.69 -35.25
N ASP A 27 55.07 0.22 -34.45
CA ASP A 27 55.81 -0.13 -33.22
C ASP A 27 54.88 -0.76 -32.17
N ILE A 28 53.67 -0.21 -32.00
CA ILE A 28 52.65 -0.75 -31.09
C ILE A 28 52.13 -2.09 -31.59
N LEU A 29 51.89 -2.23 -32.90
CA LEU A 29 51.48 -3.50 -33.49
C LEU A 29 52.55 -4.59 -33.33
N SER A 30 53.83 -4.22 -33.43
CA SER A 30 54.94 -5.15 -33.24
C SER A 30 55.07 -5.59 -31.77
N GLN A 31 54.82 -4.69 -30.83
CA GLN A 31 54.75 -5.01 -29.41
C GLN A 31 53.59 -6.00 -29.11
N PHE A 32 52.38 -5.73 -29.60
CA PHE A 32 51.24 -6.63 -29.40
C PHE A 32 51.44 -8.00 -30.05
N ARG A 33 52.11 -8.07 -31.21
CA ARG A 33 52.47 -9.35 -31.84
C ARG A 33 53.43 -10.15 -30.96
N ALA A 34 54.48 -9.51 -30.44
CA ALA A 34 55.42 -10.16 -29.53
C ALA A 34 54.74 -10.65 -28.23
N GLU A 35 53.81 -9.89 -27.69
CA GLU A 35 53.00 -10.28 -26.51
C GLU A 35 52.08 -11.48 -26.82
N LEU A 36 51.45 -11.51 -28.01
CA LEU A 36 50.59 -12.60 -28.45
C LEU A 36 51.38 -13.89 -28.73
N ASP A 37 52.54 -13.77 -29.36
CA ASP A 37 53.43 -14.90 -29.66
C ASP A 37 54.01 -15.49 -28.36
N ALA A 38 54.34 -14.65 -27.38
CA ALA A 38 54.72 -15.08 -26.03
C ALA A 38 53.55 -15.76 -25.28
N ALA A 39 52.31 -15.39 -25.59
CA ALA A 39 51.09 -15.96 -25.00
C ALA A 39 50.55 -17.19 -25.76
N ALA A 40 51.16 -17.63 -26.87
CA ALA A 40 50.63 -18.64 -27.79
C ALA A 40 50.41 -20.06 -27.21
N GLY A 41 50.82 -20.32 -25.97
CA GLY A 41 50.43 -21.51 -25.20
C GLY A 41 49.08 -21.40 -24.47
N HIS A 42 48.43 -20.23 -24.52
CA HIS A 42 47.15 -19.95 -23.88
C HIS A 42 46.12 -19.49 -24.93
N VAL A 43 44.83 -19.77 -24.67
CA VAL A 43 43.69 -19.39 -25.51
C VAL A 43 43.81 -17.93 -25.97
N ALA A 44 43.63 -17.67 -27.26
CA ALA A 44 43.70 -16.34 -27.88
C ALA A 44 42.97 -15.29 -27.00
N PRO A 45 43.64 -14.19 -26.58
CA PRO A 45 43.10 -13.25 -25.59
C PRO A 45 41.71 -12.69 -25.93
N GLY A 46 41.37 -12.57 -27.22
CA GLY A 46 40.07 -12.06 -27.69
C GLY A 46 38.94 -13.10 -27.71
N ALA A 47 39.24 -14.40 -27.88
CA ALA A 47 38.20 -15.43 -28.04
C ALA A 47 37.38 -15.63 -26.75
N LYS A 48 38.04 -15.54 -25.58
CA LYS A 48 37.37 -15.58 -24.27
C LYS A 48 36.50 -14.35 -24.04
N ALA A 49 36.98 -13.18 -24.44
CA ALA A 49 36.22 -11.94 -24.33
C ALA A 49 34.99 -11.97 -25.25
N GLU A 50 35.14 -12.34 -26.52
CA GLU A 50 34.03 -12.48 -27.48
C GLU A 50 32.97 -13.49 -27.01
N ALA A 51 33.40 -14.66 -26.50
CA ALA A 51 32.48 -15.66 -25.95
C ALA A 51 31.68 -15.09 -24.78
N ARG A 52 32.36 -14.41 -23.84
CA ARG A 52 31.71 -13.75 -22.69
C ARG A 52 30.74 -12.65 -23.13
N TRP A 53 31.10 -11.83 -24.12
CA TRP A 53 30.22 -10.80 -24.66
C TRP A 53 28.98 -11.40 -25.32
N ASN A 54 29.14 -12.46 -26.10
CA ASN A 54 28.02 -13.16 -26.72
C ASN A 54 27.08 -13.77 -25.68
N GLU A 55 27.63 -14.40 -24.64
CA GLU A 55 26.84 -14.95 -23.53
C GLU A 55 26.05 -13.85 -22.81
N ILE A 56 26.70 -12.73 -22.48
CA ILE A 56 26.04 -11.56 -21.90
C ILE A 56 24.91 -11.05 -22.81
N CYS A 57 25.16 -10.86 -24.10
CA CYS A 57 24.14 -10.37 -25.03
C CYS A 57 22.95 -11.33 -25.16
N VAL A 58 23.22 -12.63 -25.27
CA VAL A 58 22.18 -13.65 -25.44
C VAL A 58 21.29 -13.75 -24.19
N SER A 59 21.87 -13.70 -23.00
CA SER A 59 21.10 -13.84 -21.76
C SER A 59 20.16 -12.65 -21.51
N ARG A 60 20.50 -11.44 -21.97
CA ARG A 60 19.62 -10.27 -21.86
C ARG A 60 18.63 -10.15 -23.01
N TRP A 61 18.96 -10.72 -24.17
CA TRP A 61 18.11 -10.64 -25.36
C TRP A 61 16.71 -11.23 -25.14
N THR A 62 16.59 -12.26 -24.31
CA THR A 62 15.29 -12.84 -23.94
C THR A 62 14.33 -11.79 -23.40
N TYR A 63 14.80 -10.89 -22.53
CA TYR A 63 14.01 -9.81 -21.97
C TYR A 63 13.87 -8.62 -22.92
N GLU A 64 14.98 -8.22 -23.57
CA GLU A 64 14.98 -7.07 -24.49
C GLU A 64 14.05 -7.28 -25.69
N SER A 65 13.91 -8.52 -26.17
CA SER A 65 13.03 -8.85 -27.29
C SER A 65 11.54 -8.70 -26.96
N GLU A 66 11.17 -8.73 -25.67
CA GLU A 66 9.80 -8.59 -25.19
C GLU A 66 9.43 -7.12 -24.88
N ILE A 67 10.40 -6.19 -24.88
CA ILE A 67 10.15 -4.77 -24.68
C ILE A 67 9.63 -4.14 -25.98
N LYS A 68 8.30 -4.04 -26.10
CA LYS A 68 7.65 -3.44 -27.29
C LYS A 68 7.72 -1.91 -27.33
N ARG A 69 7.75 -1.26 -26.17
CA ARG A 69 7.65 0.20 -26.03
C ARG A 69 8.79 0.73 -25.16
N PRO A 70 9.94 1.15 -25.75
CA PRO A 70 11.12 1.61 -25.00
C PRO A 70 11.05 3.10 -24.59
N TYR A 71 9.90 3.74 -24.74
CA TYR A 71 9.68 5.16 -24.42
C TYR A 71 8.43 5.33 -23.55
N PHE A 72 8.32 6.48 -22.89
CA PHE A 72 7.15 6.82 -22.09
C PHE A 72 5.90 7.02 -22.96
N HIS A 73 4.75 6.51 -22.50
CA HIS A 73 3.45 6.81 -23.08
C HIS A 73 2.37 6.69 -21.99
N VAL A 74 1.32 7.51 -22.09
CA VAL A 74 0.26 7.62 -21.05
C VAL A 74 -0.59 6.34 -20.95
N THR A 75 -0.84 5.67 -22.07
CA THR A 75 -1.52 4.36 -22.08
C THR A 75 -0.75 3.34 -21.28
N GLU A 76 -1.46 2.64 -20.39
CA GLU A 76 -0.90 1.58 -19.56
C GLU A 76 -0.21 0.49 -20.40
N LEU A 77 0.86 -0.06 -19.86
CA LEU A 77 1.51 -1.27 -20.35
C LEU A 77 0.62 -2.47 -20.05
N ASP A 78 0.64 -3.46 -20.95
CA ASP A 78 0.01 -4.74 -20.67
C ASP A 78 0.77 -5.50 -19.57
N GLU A 79 0.05 -6.37 -18.84
CA GLU A 79 0.62 -7.13 -17.73
C GLU A 79 1.82 -8.00 -18.16
N GLY A 80 1.86 -8.45 -19.42
CA GLY A 80 3.00 -9.18 -19.95
C GLY A 80 4.28 -8.33 -20.00
N GLN A 81 4.16 -7.06 -20.40
CA GLN A 81 5.30 -6.13 -20.37
C GLN A 81 5.76 -5.80 -18.95
N LEU A 82 4.82 -5.60 -18.02
CA LEU A 82 5.14 -5.36 -16.60
C LEU A 82 5.85 -6.58 -15.99
N ALA A 83 5.34 -7.79 -16.25
CA ALA A 83 5.96 -9.04 -15.81
C ALA A 83 7.36 -9.24 -16.41
N ASN A 84 7.58 -8.88 -17.67
CA ASN A 84 8.92 -8.92 -18.28
C ASN A 84 9.89 -7.96 -17.58
N TRP A 85 9.48 -6.72 -17.29
CA TRP A 85 10.30 -5.77 -16.53
C TRP A 85 10.66 -6.30 -15.14
N ARG A 86 9.69 -6.86 -14.40
CA ARG A 86 9.96 -7.46 -13.08
C ARG A 86 11.02 -8.56 -13.19
N LYS A 87 10.87 -9.50 -14.13
CA LYS A 87 11.83 -10.59 -14.35
C LYS A 87 13.21 -10.10 -14.80
N TYR A 88 13.27 -9.06 -15.63
CA TYR A 88 14.54 -8.51 -16.10
C TYR A 88 15.29 -7.81 -14.96
N LEU A 89 14.58 -7.08 -14.09
CA LEU A 89 15.15 -6.50 -12.88
C LEU A 89 15.63 -7.59 -11.92
N ASP A 90 14.84 -8.65 -11.69
CA ASP A 90 15.27 -9.81 -10.87
C ASP A 90 16.60 -10.38 -11.38
N PHE A 91 16.72 -10.52 -12.70
CA PHE A 91 17.91 -11.05 -13.36
C PHE A 91 19.14 -10.12 -13.20
N GLU A 92 19.03 -8.83 -13.49
CA GLU A 92 20.19 -7.92 -13.35
C GLU A 92 20.56 -7.64 -11.88
N GLU A 93 19.63 -7.76 -10.93
CA GLU A 93 19.95 -7.72 -9.50
C GLU A 93 20.75 -8.95 -9.06
N ALA A 94 20.41 -10.14 -9.58
CA ALA A 94 21.11 -11.39 -9.27
C ALA A 94 22.54 -11.44 -9.84
N GLU A 95 22.81 -10.71 -10.93
CA GLU A 95 24.15 -10.58 -11.52
C GLU A 95 25.09 -9.65 -10.73
N ASP A 96 24.58 -8.99 -9.68
CA ASP A 96 25.31 -8.18 -8.71
C ASP A 96 26.23 -7.09 -9.33
N SER A 97 25.76 -6.48 -10.42
CA SER A 97 26.49 -5.41 -11.11
C SER A 97 25.82 -4.06 -10.93
N TYR A 98 26.26 -3.29 -9.93
CA TYR A 98 25.70 -1.98 -9.59
C TYR A 98 25.40 -1.09 -10.81
N SER A 99 26.40 -0.85 -11.68
CA SER A 99 26.24 0.05 -12.83
C SER A 99 25.19 -0.46 -13.83
N ARG A 100 25.07 -1.77 -14.01
CA ARG A 100 24.12 -2.37 -14.95
C ARG A 100 22.71 -2.39 -14.37
N THR A 101 22.58 -2.79 -13.11
CA THR A 101 21.31 -2.80 -12.40
C THR A 101 20.75 -1.38 -12.33
N GLN A 102 21.57 -0.40 -11.95
CA GLN A 102 21.19 1.02 -11.95
C GLN A 102 20.75 1.49 -13.35
N PHE A 103 21.52 1.16 -14.39
CA PHE A 103 21.17 1.52 -15.76
C PHE A 103 19.84 0.90 -16.22
N LEU A 104 19.60 -0.37 -15.86
CA LEU A 104 18.33 -1.03 -16.18
C LEU A 104 17.16 -0.39 -15.44
N TYR A 105 17.33 -0.03 -14.17
CA TYR A 105 16.33 0.69 -13.40
C TYR A 105 15.94 2.02 -14.06
N GLU A 106 16.93 2.85 -14.42
CA GLU A 106 16.67 4.12 -15.09
C GLU A 106 15.93 3.92 -16.43
N ARG A 107 16.27 2.87 -17.19
CA ARG A 107 15.54 2.50 -18.43
C ARG A 107 14.11 2.03 -18.16
N CYS A 108 13.92 1.19 -17.14
CA CYS A 108 12.61 0.70 -16.74
C CYS A 108 11.68 1.89 -16.43
N LEU A 109 12.17 2.86 -15.65
CA LEU A 109 11.42 4.04 -15.23
C LEU A 109 11.06 4.99 -16.38
N VAL A 110 11.77 4.99 -17.51
CA VAL A 110 11.32 5.72 -18.71
C VAL A 110 9.98 5.18 -19.20
N THR A 111 9.83 3.86 -19.26
CA THR A 111 8.60 3.22 -19.78
C THR A 111 7.53 3.07 -18.72
N CYS A 112 7.94 2.87 -17.47
CA CYS A 112 7.09 2.55 -16.32
C CYS A 112 6.95 3.73 -15.34
N ALA A 113 7.08 4.97 -15.82
CA ALA A 113 7.15 6.16 -14.96
C ALA A 113 5.94 6.33 -14.01
N HIS A 114 4.74 5.92 -14.42
CA HIS A 114 3.52 6.03 -13.60
C HIS A 114 3.34 4.88 -12.59
N TYR A 115 4.15 3.83 -12.68
CA TYR A 115 4.02 2.62 -11.86
C TYR A 115 4.93 2.75 -10.64
N ASP A 116 4.33 3.04 -9.50
CA ASP A 116 5.04 3.22 -8.23
C ASP A 116 5.81 1.98 -7.78
N GLU A 117 5.36 0.77 -8.13
CA GLU A 117 6.06 -0.48 -7.78
C GLU A 117 7.54 -0.47 -8.18
N PHE A 118 7.87 0.05 -9.38
CA PHE A 118 9.26 0.06 -9.87
C PHE A 118 10.09 1.15 -9.20
N TRP A 119 9.49 2.31 -8.88
CA TRP A 119 10.15 3.35 -8.09
C TRP A 119 10.47 2.87 -6.69
N GLN A 120 9.51 2.20 -6.03
CA GLN A 120 9.71 1.65 -4.69
C GLN A 120 10.76 0.54 -4.70
N ARG A 121 10.73 -0.35 -5.70
CA ARG A 121 11.75 -1.39 -5.87
C ARG A 121 13.15 -0.78 -6.05
N TYR A 122 13.28 0.23 -6.92
CA TYR A 122 14.54 0.92 -7.14
C TYR A 122 15.06 1.61 -5.88
N ALA A 123 14.19 2.30 -5.15
CA ALA A 123 14.55 2.94 -3.88
C ALA A 123 15.04 1.94 -2.84
N ARG A 124 14.38 0.77 -2.72
CA ARG A 124 14.81 -0.33 -1.81
C ARG A 124 16.13 -0.94 -2.24
N TRP A 125 16.33 -1.18 -3.54
CA TRP A 125 17.59 -1.70 -4.05
C TRP A 125 18.74 -0.71 -3.83
N MET A 126 18.50 0.58 -4.07
CA MET A 126 19.48 1.64 -3.86
C MET A 126 19.80 1.85 -2.37
N SER A 127 18.82 1.74 -1.48
CA SER A 127 19.04 1.90 -0.03
C SER A 127 19.86 0.77 0.60
N ALA A 128 19.86 -0.40 -0.02
CA ALA A 128 20.74 -1.51 0.37
C ALA A 128 22.22 -1.26 0.03
N GLN A 129 22.52 -0.25 -0.80
CA GLN A 129 23.88 0.09 -1.22
C GLN A 129 24.54 1.05 -0.22
N ALA A 130 25.82 0.85 0.05
CA ALA A 130 26.55 1.64 1.04
C ALA A 130 26.67 3.12 0.60
N GLY A 131 26.24 4.03 1.49
CA GLY A 131 26.40 5.48 1.31
C GLY A 131 25.52 6.09 0.22
N LYS A 132 24.41 5.44 -0.17
CA LYS A 132 23.52 5.87 -1.27
C LYS A 132 22.25 6.61 -0.83
N GLU A 133 22.27 7.24 0.34
CA GLU A 133 21.11 7.94 0.89
C GLU A 133 20.60 9.06 -0.05
N GLU A 134 21.50 9.85 -0.63
CA GLU A 134 21.09 10.96 -1.52
C GLU A 134 20.53 10.45 -2.86
N GLU A 135 21.01 9.32 -3.37
CA GLU A 135 20.43 8.67 -4.53
C GLU A 135 19.02 8.13 -4.24
N VAL A 136 18.81 7.50 -3.07
CA VAL A 136 17.47 7.08 -2.63
C VAL A 136 16.52 8.27 -2.54
N ARG A 137 16.98 9.38 -1.98
CA ARG A 137 16.22 10.63 -1.92
C ARG A 137 15.86 11.14 -3.30
N ASN A 138 16.82 11.16 -4.22
CA ASN A 138 16.58 11.59 -5.59
C ASN A 138 15.51 10.72 -6.29
N ILE A 139 15.56 9.40 -6.08
CA ILE A 139 14.56 8.46 -6.60
C ILE A 139 13.17 8.84 -6.07
N TYR A 140 13.03 9.01 -4.76
CA TYR A 140 11.74 9.39 -4.17
C TYR A 140 11.25 10.78 -4.60
N GLN A 141 12.13 11.76 -4.71
CA GLN A 141 11.79 13.10 -5.19
C GLN A 141 11.29 13.07 -6.63
N ARG A 142 11.98 12.35 -7.53
CA ARG A 142 11.52 12.16 -8.92
C ARG A 142 10.16 11.48 -8.96
N ALA A 143 10.00 10.37 -8.23
CA ALA A 143 8.76 9.64 -8.18
C ALA A 143 7.60 10.52 -7.66
N SER A 144 7.82 11.20 -6.53
CA SER A 144 6.79 11.96 -5.79
C SER A 144 6.45 13.31 -6.40
N CYS A 145 7.41 13.99 -7.04
CA CYS A 145 7.21 15.35 -7.53
C CYS A 145 6.95 15.43 -9.04
N LEU A 146 7.32 14.41 -9.82
CA LEU A 146 7.30 14.49 -11.28
C LEU A 146 6.47 13.40 -11.97
N TYR A 147 6.57 12.14 -11.54
CA TYR A 147 6.10 11.01 -12.36
C TYR A 147 4.89 10.27 -11.79
N VAL A 148 4.87 9.94 -10.50
CA VAL A 148 3.78 9.16 -9.92
C VAL A 148 2.55 10.06 -9.75
N PRO A 149 1.36 9.65 -10.25
CA PRO A 149 0.13 10.42 -10.12
C PRO A 149 -0.13 10.89 -8.69
N ILE A 150 -0.63 12.12 -8.54
CA ILE A 150 -0.94 12.73 -7.23
C ILE A 150 -1.98 11.91 -6.46
N ALA A 151 -2.90 11.27 -7.18
CA ALA A 151 -3.93 10.40 -6.62
C ALA A 151 -3.39 9.13 -5.94
N ASN A 152 -2.13 8.75 -6.17
CA ASN A 152 -1.49 7.64 -5.48
C ASN A 152 -0.52 8.17 -4.40
N PRO A 153 -0.92 8.16 -3.11
CA PRO A 153 -0.10 8.67 -2.01
C PRO A 153 0.99 7.69 -1.55
N ALA A 154 0.94 6.41 -1.93
CA ALA A 154 1.80 5.36 -1.36
C ALA A 154 3.31 5.69 -1.47
N THR A 155 3.75 6.13 -2.66
CA THR A 155 5.15 6.55 -2.87
C THR A 155 5.56 7.73 -1.99
N ARG A 156 4.64 8.69 -1.79
CA ARG A 156 4.91 9.88 -0.96
C ARG A 156 4.96 9.52 0.53
N LEU A 157 4.14 8.57 0.98
CA LEU A 157 4.23 8.02 2.33
C LEU A 157 5.57 7.29 2.55
N GLN A 158 5.99 6.46 1.59
CA GLN A 158 7.32 5.82 1.66
C GLN A 158 8.47 6.85 1.68
N TYR A 159 8.34 7.93 0.91
CA TYR A 159 9.31 9.03 0.95
C TYR A 159 9.34 9.71 2.33
N ALA A 160 8.18 9.94 2.94
CA ALA A 160 8.11 10.50 4.29
C ALA A 160 8.77 9.59 5.34
N TYR A 161 8.57 8.27 5.26
CA TYR A 161 9.24 7.31 6.14
C TYR A 161 10.76 7.32 5.96
N PHE A 162 11.22 7.43 4.72
CA PHE A 162 12.64 7.54 4.41
C PHE A 162 13.25 8.82 5.00
N GLU A 163 12.58 9.96 4.89
CA GLU A 163 13.08 11.22 5.45
C GLU A 163 13.05 11.22 6.99
N GLU A 164 12.04 10.61 7.60
CA GLU A 164 11.98 10.41 9.04
C GLU A 164 13.14 9.53 9.52
N MET A 165 13.38 8.40 8.86
CA MET A 165 14.51 7.50 9.12
C MET A 165 15.85 8.22 8.98
N SER A 166 15.96 9.13 8.01
CA SER A 166 17.17 9.96 7.77
C SER A 166 17.31 11.13 8.77
N GLY A 167 16.42 11.23 9.77
CA GLY A 167 16.42 12.28 10.78
C GLY A 167 15.81 13.61 10.34
N ARG A 168 15.30 13.71 9.10
CA ARG A 168 14.65 14.92 8.54
C ARG A 168 13.16 14.93 8.83
N VAL A 169 12.80 14.88 10.10
CA VAL A 169 11.42 14.77 10.59
C VAL A 169 10.53 15.93 10.09
N SER A 170 11.08 17.14 9.97
CA SER A 170 10.32 18.29 9.43
C SER A 170 9.90 18.06 7.98
N VAL A 171 10.81 17.53 7.14
CA VAL A 171 10.53 17.21 5.74
C VAL A 171 9.51 16.08 5.65
N ALA A 172 9.64 15.04 6.48
CA ALA A 172 8.65 13.98 6.56
C ALA A 172 7.24 14.52 6.87
N LYS A 173 7.13 15.48 7.81
CA LYS A 173 5.88 16.16 8.13
C LYS A 173 5.33 16.95 6.94
N GLU A 174 6.17 17.75 6.28
CA GLU A 174 5.79 18.55 5.11
C GLU A 174 5.28 17.66 3.96
N ILE A 175 5.86 16.48 3.76
CA ILE A 175 5.38 15.51 2.76
C ILE A 175 3.96 15.02 3.09
N HIS A 176 3.68 14.68 4.36
CA HIS A 176 2.33 14.29 4.78
C HIS A 176 1.33 15.44 4.56
N GLU A 177 1.69 16.65 4.97
CA GLU A 177 0.85 17.84 4.78
C GLU A 177 0.59 18.11 3.28
N ALA A 178 1.60 17.96 2.42
CA ALA A 178 1.46 18.11 0.97
C ALA A 178 0.52 17.07 0.35
N ILE A 179 0.51 15.82 0.85
CA ILE A 179 -0.48 14.82 0.44
C ILE A 179 -1.88 15.29 0.85
N LEU A 180 -2.06 15.74 2.09
CA LEU A 180 -3.36 16.16 2.61
C LEU A 180 -3.91 17.44 1.96
N ILE A 181 -3.05 18.31 1.41
CA ILE A 181 -3.51 19.44 0.58
C ILE A 181 -4.26 18.94 -0.67
N ASN A 182 -3.80 17.84 -1.27
CA ASN A 182 -4.39 17.29 -2.50
C ASN A 182 -5.48 16.25 -2.22
N ILE A 183 -5.36 15.51 -1.10
CA ILE A 183 -6.30 14.46 -0.69
C ILE A 183 -6.61 14.63 0.81
N PRO A 184 -7.43 15.63 1.21
CA PRO A 184 -7.65 15.99 2.62
C PRO A 184 -8.23 14.87 3.48
N ASN A 185 -8.99 13.96 2.88
CA ASN A 185 -9.72 12.89 3.57
C ASN A 185 -8.98 11.55 3.55
N HIS A 186 -7.69 11.54 3.20
CA HIS A 186 -6.91 10.31 3.16
C HIS A 186 -6.53 9.83 4.57
N VAL A 187 -7.38 8.96 5.16
CA VAL A 187 -7.27 8.46 6.54
C VAL A 187 -5.88 7.89 6.83
N GLU A 188 -5.31 7.08 5.92
CA GLU A 188 -3.98 6.48 6.13
C GLU A 188 -2.89 7.54 6.29
N THR A 189 -2.93 8.63 5.51
CA THR A 189 -1.95 9.72 5.65
C THR A 189 -2.11 10.44 6.97
N ILE A 190 -3.34 10.69 7.42
CA ILE A 190 -3.59 11.36 8.72
C ILE A 190 -3.09 10.47 9.87
N VAL A 191 -3.37 9.17 9.81
CA VAL A 191 -2.90 8.20 10.81
C VAL A 191 -1.38 8.08 10.79
N SER A 192 -0.76 8.05 9.61
CA SER A 192 0.69 8.04 9.46
C SER A 192 1.33 9.30 10.07
N LEU A 193 0.78 10.48 9.78
CA LEU A 193 1.23 11.75 10.35
C LEU A 193 1.10 11.76 11.87
N ALA A 194 -0.04 11.31 12.42
CA ALA A 194 -0.24 11.20 13.86
C ALA A 194 0.77 10.24 14.50
N ASN A 195 1.06 9.10 13.87
CA ASN A 195 2.05 8.14 14.35
C ASN A 195 3.49 8.68 14.33
N MET A 196 3.85 9.46 13.31
CA MET A 196 5.14 10.16 13.25
C MET A 196 5.23 11.22 14.35
N CYS A 197 4.20 12.07 14.50
CA CYS A 197 4.11 13.03 15.59
C CYS A 197 4.18 12.34 16.97
N ARG A 198 3.61 11.14 17.11
CA ARG A 198 3.72 10.33 18.33
C ARG A 198 5.15 9.95 18.66
N ARG A 199 5.93 9.51 17.66
CA ARG A 199 7.33 9.07 17.84
C ARG A 199 8.24 10.23 18.27
N HIS A 200 7.97 11.44 17.80
CA HIS A 200 8.85 12.60 18.04
C HIS A 200 8.34 13.61 19.07
N GLY A 201 7.03 13.66 19.33
CA GLY A 201 6.38 14.61 20.23
C GLY A 201 5.47 13.98 21.29
N GLY A 202 5.44 12.65 21.37
CA GLY A 202 4.63 11.93 22.34
C GLY A 202 3.13 11.89 22.00
N LEU A 203 2.35 11.38 22.95
CA LEU A 203 0.92 11.11 22.73
C LEU A 203 0.11 12.36 22.39
N ASP A 204 0.36 13.48 23.07
CA ASP A 204 -0.40 14.72 22.88
C ASP A 204 -0.22 15.27 21.45
N ALA A 205 1.00 15.22 20.91
CA ALA A 205 1.26 15.63 19.53
C ALA A 205 0.47 14.81 18.50
N ALA A 206 0.24 13.52 18.75
CA ALA A 206 -0.58 12.67 17.88
C ALA A 206 -2.08 13.01 18.00
N ILE A 207 -2.54 13.25 19.23
CA ILE A 207 -3.93 13.64 19.49
C ILE A 207 -4.25 14.99 18.83
N ASP A 208 -3.31 15.93 18.86
CA ASP A 208 -3.49 17.26 18.25
C ASP A 208 -3.62 17.19 16.72
N VAL A 209 -2.95 16.23 16.07
CA VAL A 209 -3.18 15.95 14.64
C VAL A 209 -4.63 15.54 14.41
N TYR A 210 -5.15 14.59 15.19
CA TYR A 210 -6.55 14.15 15.03
C TYR A 210 -7.55 15.27 15.33
N LYS A 211 -7.35 16.03 16.42
CA LYS A 211 -8.22 17.17 16.73
C LYS A 211 -8.26 18.21 15.62
N THR A 212 -7.10 18.56 15.08
CA THR A 212 -6.99 19.53 13.97
C THR A 212 -7.80 19.06 12.74
N GLN A 213 -7.78 17.76 12.44
CA GLN A 213 -8.57 17.19 11.34
C GLN A 213 -10.06 17.08 11.67
N LEU A 214 -10.42 16.81 12.93
CA LEU A 214 -11.83 16.82 13.36
C LEU A 214 -12.44 18.23 13.29
N ASP A 215 -11.65 19.26 13.59
CA ASP A 215 -12.05 20.66 13.52
C ASP A 215 -12.02 21.21 12.08
N SER A 216 -11.36 20.52 11.15
CA SER A 216 -11.27 20.93 9.74
C SER A 216 -12.65 20.88 9.06
N PRO A 217 -13.05 21.94 8.34
CA PRO A 217 -14.27 21.96 7.55
C PRO A 217 -14.17 21.13 6.26
N GLN A 218 -12.95 20.81 5.81
CA GLN A 218 -12.71 20.02 4.60
C GLN A 218 -12.90 18.52 4.85
N SER A 219 -12.79 18.09 6.11
CA SER A 219 -12.90 16.68 6.48
C SER A 219 -14.35 16.20 6.45
N ASP A 220 -14.61 15.12 5.71
CA ASP A 220 -15.93 14.52 5.66
C ASP A 220 -16.25 13.72 6.93
N LEU A 221 -17.55 13.43 7.13
CA LEU A 221 -18.03 12.78 8.35
C LEU A 221 -17.47 11.36 8.53
N SER A 222 -17.28 10.65 7.41
CA SER A 222 -16.73 9.28 7.41
C SER A 222 -15.28 9.25 7.90
N THR A 223 -14.46 10.18 7.39
CA THR A 223 -13.07 10.37 7.80
C THR A 223 -13.01 10.72 9.28
N LYS A 224 -13.80 11.71 9.72
CA LYS A 224 -13.85 12.12 11.12
C LYS A 224 -14.22 10.96 12.06
N ALA A 225 -15.21 10.15 11.68
CA ALA A 225 -15.57 8.95 12.42
C ALA A 225 -14.40 7.96 12.59
N ALA A 226 -13.64 7.70 11.52
CA ALA A 226 -12.45 6.85 11.57
C ALA A 226 -11.35 7.45 12.48
N LEU A 227 -11.13 8.76 12.41
CA LEU A 227 -10.14 9.44 13.25
C LEU A 227 -10.50 9.42 14.74
N VAL A 228 -11.79 9.51 15.08
CA VAL A 228 -12.24 9.35 16.48
C VAL A 228 -11.93 7.96 17.01
N ALA A 229 -12.12 6.91 16.20
CA ALA A 229 -11.78 5.55 16.59
C ALA A 229 -10.26 5.38 16.82
N GLU A 230 -9.42 5.94 15.94
CA GLU A 230 -7.96 5.91 16.11
C GLU A 230 -7.50 6.74 17.33
N TRP A 231 -8.13 7.88 17.59
CA TRP A 231 -7.88 8.66 18.80
C TRP A 231 -8.20 7.85 20.07
N ALA A 232 -9.38 7.23 20.14
CA ALA A 232 -9.75 6.37 21.26
C ALA A 232 -8.78 5.19 21.42
N ARG A 233 -8.31 4.60 20.31
CA ARG A 233 -7.31 3.53 20.31
C ARG A 233 -5.98 3.99 20.92
N LEU A 234 -5.52 5.20 20.61
CA LEU A 234 -4.30 5.76 21.22
C LEU A 234 -4.45 5.94 22.74
N LEU A 235 -5.57 6.50 23.19
CA LEU A 235 -5.84 6.65 24.63
C LEU A 235 -5.91 5.29 25.35
N TRP A 236 -6.51 4.29 24.70
CA TRP A 236 -6.62 2.97 25.29
C TRP A 236 -5.31 2.20 25.31
N LYS A 237 -4.65 2.02 24.15
CA LYS A 237 -3.50 1.13 24.00
C LYS A 237 -2.16 1.78 24.38
N ILE A 238 -2.03 3.10 24.22
CA ILE A 238 -0.76 3.81 24.48
C ILE A 238 -0.81 4.52 25.83
N LYS A 239 -1.87 5.28 26.13
CA LYS A 239 -2.02 5.91 27.46
C LYS A 239 -2.39 4.90 28.55
N GLY A 240 -3.03 3.79 28.18
CA GLY A 240 -3.56 2.81 29.14
C GLY A 240 -4.83 3.28 29.83
N SER A 241 -5.54 4.27 29.28
CA SER A 241 -6.75 4.84 29.87
C SER A 241 -7.99 4.44 29.07
N PRO A 242 -8.61 3.27 29.38
CA PRO A 242 -9.86 2.87 28.72
C PRO A 242 -11.01 3.82 29.05
N GLU A 243 -10.99 4.47 30.21
CA GLU A 243 -12.05 5.41 30.59
C GLU A 243 -12.04 6.66 29.70
N GLU A 244 -10.87 7.22 29.40
CA GLU A 244 -10.78 8.35 28.47
C GLU A 244 -11.15 7.95 27.04
N ALA A 245 -10.73 6.75 26.60
CA ALA A 245 -11.14 6.23 25.29
C ALA A 245 -12.66 6.08 25.18
N ARG A 246 -13.32 5.58 26.23
CA ARG A 246 -14.78 5.48 26.30
C ARG A 246 -15.45 6.85 26.25
N GLN A 247 -14.93 7.83 27.00
CA GLN A 247 -15.43 9.20 26.94
C GLN A 247 -15.33 9.81 25.54
N VAL A 248 -14.27 9.50 24.78
CA VAL A 248 -14.14 9.93 23.39
C VAL A 248 -15.28 9.38 22.54
N PHE A 249 -15.59 8.08 22.62
CA PHE A 249 -16.74 7.52 21.90
C PHE A 249 -18.07 8.15 22.35
N GLN A 250 -18.32 8.24 23.65
CA GLN A 250 -19.58 8.78 24.19
C GLN A 250 -19.84 10.24 23.80
N LYS A 251 -18.80 11.09 23.79
CA LYS A 251 -18.92 12.51 23.39
C LYS A 251 -19.16 12.67 21.89
N ASN A 252 -18.69 11.72 21.09
CA ASN A 252 -18.70 11.83 19.64
C ASN A 252 -19.87 11.08 18.97
N GLN A 253 -20.52 10.13 19.64
CA GLN A 253 -21.55 9.27 19.04
C GLN A 253 -22.67 10.03 18.33
N GLN A 254 -23.07 11.19 18.87
CA GLN A 254 -24.17 12.00 18.32
C GLN A 254 -23.88 12.56 16.93
N TYR A 255 -22.61 12.67 16.54
CA TYR A 255 -22.20 13.16 15.24
C TYR A 255 -22.12 12.05 14.19
N TYR A 256 -21.98 10.78 14.60
CA TYR A 256 -21.64 9.66 13.71
C TYR A 256 -22.70 8.56 13.75
N LEU A 257 -23.99 8.95 13.83
CA LEU A 257 -25.09 8.01 13.98
C LEU A 257 -25.19 7.02 12.81
N ASP A 258 -24.85 7.44 11.60
CA ASP A 258 -24.87 6.66 10.35
C ASP A 258 -23.53 5.98 10.01
N SER A 259 -22.49 6.17 10.82
CA SER A 259 -21.15 5.63 10.54
C SER A 259 -20.99 4.21 11.08
N GLN A 260 -21.08 3.22 10.20
CA GLN A 260 -20.80 1.82 10.54
C GLN A 260 -19.40 1.63 11.17
N PRO A 261 -18.31 2.18 10.60
CA PRO A 261 -16.98 2.03 11.18
C PRO A 261 -16.88 2.57 12.61
N PHE A 262 -17.56 3.67 12.92
CA PHE A 262 -17.58 4.22 14.28
C PHE A 262 -18.18 3.23 15.28
N TRP A 263 -19.41 2.77 15.01
CA TRP A 263 -20.12 1.85 15.90
C TRP A 263 -19.42 0.50 16.03
N GLN A 264 -18.85 -0.02 14.93
CA GLN A 264 -18.07 -1.24 14.95
C GLN A 264 -16.83 -1.11 15.83
N ASN A 265 -16.08 -0.01 15.72
CA ASN A 265 -14.90 0.22 16.55
C ASN A 265 -15.26 0.46 18.02
N TYR A 266 -16.37 1.12 18.31
CA TYR A 266 -16.83 1.31 19.69
C TYR A 266 -17.24 -0.03 20.33
N LEU A 267 -18.03 -0.84 19.63
CA LEU A 267 -18.41 -2.18 20.11
C LEU A 267 -17.17 -3.05 20.32
N ARG A 268 -16.26 -3.09 19.35
CA ARG A 268 -15.01 -3.84 19.45
C ARG A 268 -14.16 -3.37 20.63
N PHE A 269 -14.08 -2.06 20.87
CA PHE A 269 -13.36 -1.49 22.01
C PHE A 269 -13.88 -2.04 23.35
N GLU A 270 -15.19 -2.11 23.56
CA GLU A 270 -15.76 -2.66 24.81
C GLU A 270 -15.59 -4.18 24.92
N LEU A 271 -15.73 -4.91 23.81
CA LEU A 271 -15.51 -6.35 23.74
C LEU A 271 -14.06 -6.75 24.09
N ASP A 272 -13.09 -5.98 23.61
CA ASP A 272 -11.67 -6.26 23.78
C ASP A 272 -11.11 -5.76 25.13
N GLN A 273 -11.95 -5.20 26.02
CA GLN A 273 -11.49 -4.80 27.35
C GLN A 273 -11.03 -6.02 28.16
N PRO A 274 -9.85 -5.95 28.82
CA PRO A 274 -9.44 -7.00 29.74
C PRO A 274 -10.43 -7.07 30.90
N THR A 275 -10.81 -8.30 31.26
CA THR A 275 -11.84 -8.55 32.26
C THR A 275 -11.36 -9.49 33.35
N SER A 276 -12.10 -9.53 34.44
CA SER A 276 -11.88 -10.41 35.60
C SER A 276 -13.23 -10.78 36.20
N ALA A 277 -13.29 -11.81 37.03
CA ALA A 277 -14.54 -12.28 37.65
C ALA A 277 -15.31 -11.16 38.39
N THR A 278 -14.63 -10.13 38.89
CA THR A 278 -15.25 -8.97 39.56
C THR A 278 -15.70 -7.87 38.60
N ALA A 279 -15.10 -7.77 37.40
CA ALA A 279 -15.37 -6.71 36.43
C ALA A 279 -16.26 -7.17 35.25
N GLU A 280 -16.44 -8.49 35.09
CA GLU A 280 -17.18 -9.11 34.00
C GLU A 280 -18.61 -8.58 33.87
N ASN A 281 -19.33 -8.45 34.99
CA ASN A 281 -20.69 -7.91 34.95
C ASN A 281 -20.72 -6.43 34.53
N THR A 282 -19.74 -5.62 34.95
CA THR A 282 -19.65 -4.21 34.52
C THR A 282 -19.33 -4.11 33.03
N GLN A 283 -18.48 -4.99 32.50
CA GLN A 283 -18.20 -5.04 31.07
C GLN A 283 -19.43 -5.47 30.28
N TYR A 284 -20.15 -6.48 30.75
CA TYR A 284 -21.40 -6.94 30.16
C TYR A 284 -22.39 -5.79 29.99
N GLU A 285 -22.67 -5.04 31.06
CA GLU A 285 -23.59 -3.90 31.03
C GLU A 285 -23.13 -2.80 30.05
N ARG A 286 -21.81 -2.56 29.93
CA ARG A 286 -21.27 -1.60 28.96
C ARG A 286 -21.48 -2.04 27.52
N ILE A 287 -21.19 -3.30 27.21
CA ILE A 287 -21.38 -3.86 25.86
C ILE A 287 -22.87 -3.82 25.51
N LYS A 288 -23.73 -4.23 26.45
CA LYS A 288 -25.18 -4.17 26.30
C LYS A 288 -25.66 -2.76 26.00
N GLN A 289 -25.18 -1.76 26.75
CA GLN A 289 -25.52 -0.36 26.51
C GLN A 289 -25.12 0.11 25.10
N VAL A 290 -23.94 -0.28 24.61
CA VAL A 290 -23.50 0.05 23.24
C VAL A 290 -24.42 -0.58 22.20
N ILE A 291 -24.87 -1.83 22.41
CA ILE A 291 -25.81 -2.50 21.52
C ILE A 291 -27.18 -1.86 21.55
N GLU A 292 -27.67 -1.47 22.73
CA GLU A 292 -28.91 -0.71 22.86
C GLU A 292 -28.80 0.63 22.10
N ASP A 293 -27.67 1.32 22.19
CA ASP A 293 -27.42 2.58 21.46
C ASP A 293 -27.36 2.37 19.94
N ILE A 294 -26.70 1.31 19.47
CA ILE A 294 -26.71 0.91 18.06
C ILE A 294 -28.16 0.67 17.60
N ARG A 295 -28.94 -0.09 18.38
CA ARG A 295 -30.32 -0.43 18.01
C ARG A 295 -31.29 0.73 18.10
N SER A 296 -31.12 1.65 19.05
CA SER A 296 -32.09 2.72 19.34
C SER A 296 -31.70 4.09 18.79
N LYS A 297 -30.40 4.45 18.80
CA LYS A 297 -29.92 5.81 18.46
C LYS A 297 -29.24 5.92 17.10
N SER A 298 -28.55 4.88 16.63
CA SER A 298 -27.87 4.93 15.32
C SER A 298 -28.82 5.19 14.13
N ALA A 299 -28.32 5.72 13.02
CA ALA A 299 -29.04 5.87 11.76
C ALA A 299 -28.59 4.81 10.73
N LEU A 300 -28.09 3.66 11.21
CA LEU A 300 -27.56 2.60 10.36
C LEU A 300 -28.68 1.80 9.66
N PRO A 301 -28.43 1.29 8.44
CA PRO A 301 -29.32 0.33 7.80
C PRO A 301 -29.54 -0.92 8.66
N SER A 302 -30.75 -1.50 8.59
CA SER A 302 -31.14 -2.68 9.38
C SER A 302 -30.20 -3.87 9.22
N GLU A 303 -29.66 -4.09 8.02
CA GLU A 303 -28.69 -5.16 7.74
C GLU A 303 -27.38 -4.97 8.51
N ILE A 304 -26.89 -3.73 8.58
CA ILE A 304 -25.66 -3.41 9.32
C ILE A 304 -25.89 -3.57 10.82
N VAL A 305 -27.04 -3.10 11.32
CA VAL A 305 -27.44 -3.30 12.72
C VAL A 305 -27.50 -4.78 13.06
N ARG A 306 -28.07 -5.62 12.18
CA ARG A 306 -28.10 -7.08 12.33
C ARG A 306 -26.68 -7.64 12.48
N GLY A 307 -25.74 -7.25 11.62
CA GLY A 307 -24.35 -7.71 11.71
C GLY A 307 -23.66 -7.34 13.03
N LEU A 308 -23.88 -6.12 13.53
CA LEU A 308 -23.33 -5.67 14.82
C LEU A 308 -23.99 -6.41 16.00
N VAL A 309 -25.30 -6.62 15.96
CA VAL A 309 -26.01 -7.40 16.99
C VAL A 309 -25.59 -8.86 16.98
N GLN A 310 -25.35 -9.45 15.80
CA GLN A 310 -24.84 -10.82 15.69
C GLN A 310 -23.48 -10.97 16.40
N THR A 311 -22.61 -9.97 16.34
CA THR A 311 -21.33 -9.97 17.06
C THR A 311 -21.55 -10.05 18.58
N TYR A 312 -22.54 -9.30 19.10
CA TYR A 312 -22.92 -9.37 20.50
C TYR A 312 -23.60 -10.70 20.88
N MET A 313 -24.42 -11.26 20.00
CA MET A 313 -25.05 -12.56 20.21
C MET A 313 -24.02 -13.68 20.37
N VAL A 314 -22.93 -13.65 19.59
CA VAL A 314 -21.79 -14.57 19.78
C VAL A 314 -21.17 -14.36 21.17
N TYR A 315 -20.89 -13.11 21.56
CA TYR A 315 -20.37 -12.78 22.89
C TYR A 315 -21.25 -13.30 24.04
N LEU A 316 -22.59 -13.17 23.92
CA LEU A 316 -23.53 -13.66 24.93
C LEU A 316 -23.37 -15.16 25.21
N LEU A 317 -23.16 -15.97 24.18
CA LEU A 317 -23.01 -17.42 24.34
C LEU A 317 -21.63 -17.83 24.89
N GLU A 318 -20.61 -17.00 24.67
CA GLU A 318 -19.25 -17.28 25.15
C GLU A 318 -19.00 -16.78 26.57
N ARG A 319 -19.54 -15.60 26.94
CA ARG A 319 -19.17 -14.86 28.16
C ARG A 319 -20.36 -14.15 28.83
N GLY A 320 -21.58 -14.52 28.46
CA GLY A 320 -22.78 -13.90 29.02
C GLY A 320 -23.10 -14.40 30.43
N THR A 321 -24.03 -13.69 31.09
CA THR A 321 -24.55 -14.08 32.41
C THR A 321 -25.51 -15.28 32.33
N GLN A 322 -26.05 -15.73 33.46
CA GLN A 322 -27.04 -16.82 33.51
C GLN A 322 -28.28 -16.60 32.63
N ASP A 323 -28.63 -15.34 32.32
CA ASP A 323 -29.76 -14.98 31.48
C ASP A 323 -29.37 -14.74 30.00
N ALA A 324 -28.10 -14.92 29.64
CA ALA A 324 -27.59 -14.65 28.30
C ALA A 324 -28.29 -15.46 27.21
N ALA A 325 -28.68 -16.71 27.49
CA ALA A 325 -29.45 -17.51 26.55
C ALA A 325 -30.86 -16.93 26.30
N LYS A 326 -31.49 -16.33 27.31
CA LYS A 326 -32.81 -15.67 27.15
C LYS A 326 -32.65 -14.37 26.36
N GLU A 327 -31.60 -13.61 26.63
CA GLU A 327 -31.28 -12.38 25.91
C GLU A 327 -30.96 -12.69 24.44
N TYR A 328 -30.16 -13.74 24.18
CA TYR A 328 -29.88 -14.24 22.84
C TYR A 328 -31.15 -14.56 22.06
N MET A 329 -32.06 -15.36 22.64
CA MET A 329 -33.30 -15.75 21.97
C MET A 329 -34.23 -14.55 21.71
N THR A 330 -34.16 -13.54 22.57
CA THR A 330 -34.91 -12.29 22.39
C THR A 330 -34.35 -11.49 21.20
N LEU A 331 -33.04 -11.32 21.15
CA LEU A 331 -32.36 -10.64 20.03
C LEU A 331 -32.53 -11.40 18.72
N ASP A 332 -32.40 -12.72 18.73
CA ASP A 332 -32.59 -13.57 17.55
C ASP A 332 -33.98 -13.39 16.93
N ARG A 333 -35.03 -13.42 17.77
CA ARG A 333 -36.40 -13.14 17.35
C ARG A 333 -36.54 -11.72 16.77
N GLU A 334 -35.92 -10.73 17.38
CA GLU A 334 -36.04 -9.33 16.98
C GLU A 334 -35.24 -8.98 15.70
N VAL A 335 -34.21 -9.76 15.40
CA VAL A 335 -33.26 -9.49 14.30
C VAL A 335 -33.47 -10.41 13.09
N HIS A 336 -33.79 -11.68 13.33
CA HIS A 336 -34.00 -12.71 12.30
C HIS A 336 -35.47 -13.13 12.15
N GLY A 337 -36.35 -12.71 13.07
CA GLY A 337 -37.76 -13.03 13.00
C GLY A 337 -38.48 -12.35 11.82
N PRO A 338 -39.71 -12.80 11.50
CA PRO A 338 -40.53 -12.17 10.48
C PRO A 338 -40.89 -10.72 10.84
N ALA A 339 -41.29 -9.92 9.86
CA ALA A 339 -41.59 -8.48 10.03
C ALA A 339 -42.59 -8.16 11.16
N SER A 340 -43.45 -9.10 11.55
CA SER A 340 -44.38 -8.94 12.68
C SER A 340 -43.73 -8.94 14.07
N VAL A 341 -42.49 -9.44 14.19
CA VAL A 341 -41.73 -9.50 15.45
C VAL A 341 -40.34 -8.88 15.34
N ALA A 342 -39.89 -8.56 14.12
CA ALA A 342 -38.64 -7.87 13.88
C ALA A 342 -38.75 -6.39 14.28
N HIS A 343 -37.93 -5.96 15.23
CA HIS A 343 -37.83 -4.56 15.66
C HIS A 343 -36.47 -4.00 15.24
N ALA A 344 -36.20 -3.99 13.93
CA ALA A 344 -35.15 -3.19 13.34
C ALA A 344 -35.77 -1.86 12.91
N LYS A 345 -35.60 -0.80 13.72
CA LYS A 345 -36.00 0.59 13.46
C LYS A 345 -36.95 0.81 12.27
N THR A 346 -38.24 0.94 12.56
CA THR A 346 -39.22 1.60 11.68
C THR A 346 -38.80 3.05 11.47
N GLY A 347 -38.05 3.28 10.40
CA GLY A 347 -37.77 4.58 9.80
C GLY A 347 -38.11 4.56 8.31
N GLU A 348 -39.12 3.80 7.89
CA GLU A 348 -39.63 3.87 6.52
C GLU A 348 -40.56 5.08 6.40
N THR A 349 -40.06 6.16 5.81
CA THR A 349 -40.91 7.01 4.97
C THR A 349 -41.50 6.13 3.89
N VAL A 350 -42.73 5.68 4.09
CA VAL A 350 -43.55 5.04 3.07
C VAL A 350 -43.73 6.04 1.93
N LEU A 351 -42.97 5.88 0.86
CA LEU A 351 -43.34 6.47 -0.43
C LEU A 351 -44.58 5.70 -0.92
N PRO A 352 -45.69 6.39 -1.24
CA PRO A 352 -46.87 5.71 -1.74
C PRO A 352 -46.57 5.10 -3.10
N THR A 353 -46.86 3.81 -3.23
CA THR A 353 -46.86 3.04 -4.48
C THR A 353 -47.66 3.80 -5.54
N PRO A 354 -47.11 4.13 -6.72
CA PRO A 354 -47.91 4.66 -7.81
C PRO A 354 -48.77 3.53 -8.42
N PRO A 355 -50.01 3.82 -8.82
CA PRO A 355 -50.86 2.82 -9.48
C PRO A 355 -50.32 2.48 -10.87
N GLN A 356 -50.40 1.18 -11.21
CA GLN A 356 -50.16 0.69 -12.56
C GLN A 356 -51.09 1.36 -13.57
N ALA A 357 -50.53 1.99 -14.60
CA ALA A 357 -51.24 2.31 -15.84
C ALA A 357 -50.29 2.21 -17.04
N ALA A 358 -50.86 1.74 -18.14
CA ALA A 358 -50.22 1.20 -19.33
C ALA A 358 -49.67 2.25 -20.32
N ASN A 359 -48.76 1.75 -21.17
CA ASN A 359 -48.39 2.20 -22.53
C ASN A 359 -47.86 3.63 -22.76
N GLN A 360 -46.57 3.75 -23.11
CA GLN A 360 -46.06 4.54 -24.24
C GLN A 360 -44.55 4.21 -24.57
N PRO A 361 -44.05 4.53 -25.79
CA PRO A 361 -43.02 3.76 -26.53
C PRO A 361 -41.56 4.25 -26.32
N PRO A 362 -40.51 3.58 -26.88
CA PRO A 362 -39.15 3.69 -26.38
C PRO A 362 -38.46 4.96 -26.87
N SER A 363 -37.73 5.63 -25.98
CA SER A 363 -36.81 6.71 -26.30
C SER A 363 -35.37 6.26 -26.14
N THR A 364 -34.60 6.60 -27.16
CA THR A 364 -33.20 6.32 -27.49
C THR A 364 -32.18 6.43 -26.35
N GLU A 365 -31.30 5.42 -26.28
CA GLU A 365 -30.06 5.39 -25.51
C GLU A 365 -29.16 6.59 -25.82
N ASN A 366 -28.72 7.30 -24.78
CA ASN A 366 -27.52 8.14 -24.81
C ASN A 366 -26.56 7.59 -23.74
N SER A 367 -25.47 7.02 -24.23
CA SER A 367 -24.39 6.41 -23.47
C SER A 367 -23.65 7.45 -22.63
N ILE A 368 -23.66 7.28 -21.31
CA ILE A 368 -22.78 8.00 -20.37
C ILE A 368 -21.47 7.19 -20.26
N PRO A 369 -20.28 7.80 -20.35
CA PRO A 369 -19.01 7.08 -20.20
C PRO A 369 -18.83 6.57 -18.75
N PRO A 370 -18.19 5.41 -18.54
CA PRO A 370 -18.03 4.83 -17.21
C PRO A 370 -17.06 5.66 -16.35
N ALA A 371 -17.36 5.74 -15.05
CA ALA A 371 -16.51 6.32 -14.02
C ALA A 371 -15.15 5.59 -13.94
N PRO A 372 -14.05 6.28 -13.55
CA PRO A 372 -12.73 5.67 -13.46
C PRO A 372 -12.71 4.57 -12.39
N GLN A 373 -12.22 3.39 -12.79
CA GLN A 373 -12.04 2.23 -11.93
C GLN A 373 -10.97 2.52 -10.87
N THR A 374 -11.27 2.18 -9.62
CA THR A 374 -10.32 2.15 -8.51
C THR A 374 -9.35 1.00 -8.72
N ASN A 375 -8.05 1.31 -8.88
CA ASN A 375 -6.98 0.32 -8.94
C ASN A 375 -6.78 -0.30 -7.55
N ASP A 376 -7.25 -1.54 -7.37
CA ASP A 376 -7.03 -2.36 -6.17
C ASP A 376 -5.61 -2.97 -6.18
N TYR A 377 -4.61 -2.25 -5.66
CA TYR A 377 -3.36 -2.85 -5.21
C TYR A 377 -3.35 -2.92 -3.68
N ASN A 378 -4.00 -3.95 -3.13
CA ASN A 378 -3.97 -4.30 -1.71
C ASN A 378 -2.62 -4.94 -1.34
N TYR A 379 -1.59 -4.11 -1.07
CA TYR A 379 -0.26 -4.62 -0.67
C TYR A 379 0.03 -4.49 0.84
N TYR A 380 -0.81 -3.80 1.63
CA TYR A 380 -0.54 -3.55 3.06
C TYR A 380 -1.70 -3.98 3.97
N GLN A 381 -2.00 -5.28 3.98
CA GLN A 381 -2.59 -5.94 5.14
C GLN A 381 -1.68 -7.12 5.54
N GLN A 382 -0.52 -6.82 6.08
CA GLN A 382 0.26 -7.81 6.83
C GLN A 382 0.41 -7.31 8.27
N ALA A 383 -0.06 -8.14 9.21
CA ALA A 383 0.07 -7.93 10.64
C ALA A 383 1.56 -7.94 11.06
N PRO A 384 1.95 -7.22 12.12
CA PRO A 384 3.33 -7.22 12.59
C PRO A 384 3.71 -8.60 13.14
N VAL A 385 4.68 -9.24 12.50
CA VAL A 385 5.33 -10.47 13.00
C VAL A 385 6.26 -10.06 14.12
N ASN A 386 5.87 -10.34 15.37
CA ASN A 386 6.76 -10.22 16.52
C ASN A 386 7.90 -11.25 16.39
N GLY A 387 9.14 -10.78 16.43
CA GLY A 387 10.34 -11.62 16.46
C GLY A 387 10.42 -12.43 17.75
N GLY A 388 10.35 -13.76 17.62
CA GLY A 388 10.75 -14.71 18.66
C GLY A 388 12.18 -15.16 18.38
N VAL A 389 13.11 -14.75 19.24
CA VAL A 389 14.45 -15.32 19.32
C VAL A 389 14.32 -16.64 20.09
N GLU A 390 14.45 -17.78 19.41
CA GLU A 390 14.66 -19.08 20.05
C GLU A 390 16.14 -19.46 20.01
N GLY A 391 16.63 -19.92 21.16
CA GLY A 391 18.03 -20.08 21.51
C GLY A 391 18.76 -21.22 20.79
N ALA A 392 20.07 -21.07 20.75
CA ALA A 392 21.05 -22.03 20.24
C ALA A 392 21.04 -23.36 21.00
N PRO A 393 21.38 -24.49 20.35
CA PRO A 393 21.87 -25.68 21.03
C PRO A 393 23.41 -25.70 21.03
N THR A 394 23.97 -25.78 22.23
CA THR A 394 25.35 -26.22 22.53
C THR A 394 25.59 -27.63 21.99
N GLN A 395 26.70 -27.82 21.27
CA GLN A 395 27.25 -29.12 20.92
C GLN A 395 28.22 -29.57 22.03
N GLU A 396 27.99 -30.78 22.55
CA GLU A 396 29.04 -31.67 23.07
C GLU A 396 29.61 -32.52 21.92
#